data_AF-A0A4Q5REJ7-F1
#
_entry.id   AF-A0A4Q5REJ7-F1
#
_cell.length_a   1.000
_cell.length_b   1.000
_cell.length_c   1.000
_cell.angle_alpha   90.00
_cell.angle_beta   90.00
_cell.angle_gamma   90.00
#
_symmetry.space_group_name_H-M   'P 1'
#
loop_
_entity.id
_entity.type
_entity.pdbx_description
1 polymer ?
#
loop_
_entity_poly.entity_id
_entity_poly.type
_entity_poly.pdbx_seq_one_letter_code
_entity_poly.pdbx_strand_id
1 'polypeptide(L)'
;MINIYRSCYFKLSALLLLLLLSVKLNAATYYVSSSGDDSRSAQTAQNINTPWKTLSRVSQISSSLQPGDQILFKRGEVFTGTLTISASGSAGNPIVFGAYGDGNLPEITGFVTLSGWQLKSGNVWEATVPGGLSYLNTVTVNGAAKTVGRYPNVTAANQGYLTYDSFNTNVSITDSKLAGQNWTGGQIVMRKTRWIIDRSEISSQNGTTINYNSASGYWGAKGYGYFIQNHPSALDIEGEWYYKNGKLGIYKRFSKHQHK
;
A
#
# COMPACT_ATOMS: atom_id res chain seq x y z
N MET A 1 -35.92 47.42 50.97
CA MET A 1 -34.91 47.81 49.94
C MET A 1 -33.64 46.94 49.95
N ILE A 2 -33.11 46.49 51.10
CA ILE A 2 -31.83 45.74 51.19
C ILE A 2 -31.83 44.38 50.44
N ASN A 3 -32.95 43.65 50.39
CA ASN A 3 -33.03 42.34 49.71
C ASN A 3 -32.97 42.42 48.16
N ILE A 4 -33.35 43.55 47.56
CA ILE A 4 -33.33 43.72 46.10
C ILE A 4 -31.90 43.88 45.59
N TYR A 5 -31.08 44.66 46.30
CA TYR A 5 -29.67 44.85 45.95
C TYR A 5 -28.86 43.55 46.06
N ARG A 6 -29.09 42.75 47.11
CA ARG A 6 -28.42 41.43 47.29
C ARG A 6 -28.73 40.43 46.17
N SER A 7 -29.97 40.40 45.68
CA SER A 7 -30.38 39.56 44.54
C SER A 7 -29.76 40.05 43.23
N CYS A 8 -29.60 41.37 43.07
CA CYS A 8 -28.99 41.97 41.89
C CYS A 8 -27.48 41.68 41.81
N TYR A 9 -26.73 41.83 42.93
CA TYR A 9 -25.31 41.50 42.99
C TYR A 9 -25.02 40.01 42.75
N PHE A 10 -25.89 39.11 43.24
CA PHE A 10 -25.76 37.66 43.02
C PHE A 10 -26.02 37.27 41.54
N LYS A 11 -27.02 37.90 40.89
CA LYS A 11 -27.29 37.69 39.46
C LYS A 11 -26.20 38.28 38.56
N LEU A 12 -25.64 39.44 38.92
CA LEU A 12 -24.57 40.10 38.17
C LEU A 12 -23.25 39.31 38.27
N SER A 13 -22.93 38.76 39.44
CA SER A 13 -21.76 37.90 39.65
C SER A 13 -21.89 36.53 38.98
N ALA A 14 -23.09 35.92 38.98
CA ALA A 14 -23.35 34.69 38.22
C ALA A 14 -23.26 34.90 36.69
N LEU A 15 -23.70 36.06 36.19
CA LEU A 15 -23.57 36.42 34.77
C LEU A 15 -22.10 36.67 34.38
N LEU A 16 -21.31 37.33 35.24
CA LEU A 16 -19.87 37.52 35.03
C LEU A 16 -19.11 36.19 35.04
N LEU A 17 -19.49 35.25 35.92
CA LEU A 17 -18.91 33.91 35.99
C LEU A 17 -19.24 33.06 34.76
N LEU A 18 -20.46 33.17 34.21
CA LEU A 18 -20.85 32.52 32.95
C LEU A 18 -20.10 33.10 31.73
N LEU A 19 -19.86 34.42 31.70
CA LEU A 19 -19.06 35.07 30.66
C LEU A 19 -17.56 34.69 30.75
N LEU A 20 -17.03 34.42 31.95
CA LEU A 20 -15.67 33.93 32.17
C LEU A 20 -15.50 32.43 31.85
N LEU A 21 -16.58 31.64 31.87
CA LEU A 21 -16.62 30.23 31.48
C LEU A 21 -16.75 30.01 29.97
N SER A 22 -16.82 31.09 29.18
CA SER A 22 -16.84 31.03 27.72
C SER A 22 -15.44 30.80 27.16
N VAL A 23 -14.80 29.69 27.52
CA VAL A 23 -13.56 29.27 26.88
C VAL A 23 -13.91 28.87 25.46
N LYS A 24 -13.66 29.76 24.49
CA LYS A 24 -13.62 29.34 23.09
C LYS A 24 -12.48 28.34 22.95
N LEU A 25 -12.80 27.05 22.97
CA LEU A 25 -11.92 26.04 22.38
C LEU A 25 -11.87 26.35 20.88
N ASN A 26 -10.93 27.21 20.50
CA ASN A 26 -10.63 27.43 19.10
C ASN A 26 -10.15 26.11 18.51
N ALA A 27 -10.68 25.79 17.33
CA ALA A 27 -10.15 24.74 16.47
C ALA A 27 -8.62 24.90 16.36
N ALA A 28 -7.88 23.85 16.72
CA ALA A 28 -6.44 23.84 16.60
C ALA A 28 -6.03 23.51 15.16
N THR A 29 -4.97 24.13 14.66
CA THR A 29 -4.36 23.77 13.37
C THR A 29 -2.96 23.26 13.63
N TYR A 30 -2.68 22.01 13.29
CA TYR A 30 -1.36 21.40 13.46
C TYR A 30 -0.67 21.26 12.11
N TYR A 31 0.65 21.47 12.10
CA TYR A 31 1.45 21.44 10.87
C TYR A 31 2.36 20.22 10.84
N VAL A 32 2.51 19.63 9.66
CA VAL A 32 3.35 18.45 9.42
C VAL A 32 4.29 18.70 8.24
N SER A 33 5.56 18.40 8.41
CA SER A 33 6.62 18.55 7.41
C SER A 33 7.66 17.45 7.57
N SER A 34 8.17 16.89 6.49
CA SER A 34 9.29 15.94 6.50
C SER A 34 10.56 16.47 7.18
N SER A 35 10.75 17.80 7.27
CA SER A 35 11.82 18.45 8.04
C SER A 35 11.43 18.82 9.49
N GLY A 36 10.25 18.38 9.94
CA GLY A 36 9.71 18.63 11.28
C GLY A 36 10.34 17.76 12.38
N ASP A 37 9.72 17.78 13.56
CA ASP A 37 10.19 17.05 14.74
C ASP A 37 8.99 16.49 15.54
N ASP A 38 8.95 15.16 15.69
CA ASP A 38 7.86 14.45 16.37
C ASP A 38 7.92 14.54 17.91
N SER A 39 9.05 14.99 18.48
CA SER A 39 9.17 15.22 19.92
C SER A 39 8.38 16.44 20.39
N ARG A 40 7.94 17.30 19.46
CA ARG A 40 7.18 18.52 19.75
C ARG A 40 5.81 18.20 20.36
N SER A 41 5.42 19.01 21.33
CA SER A 41 4.07 18.98 21.91
C SER A 41 3.02 19.40 20.87
N ALA A 42 1.76 19.10 21.17
CA ALA A 42 0.61 19.54 20.37
C ALA A 42 0.57 21.06 20.22
N GLN A 43 0.81 21.80 21.30
CA GLN A 43 0.80 23.26 21.32
C GLN A 43 1.87 23.85 20.41
N THR A 44 3.09 23.30 20.45
CA THR A 44 4.19 23.79 19.60
C THR A 44 3.94 23.43 18.13
N ALA A 45 3.33 22.28 17.84
CA ALA A 45 2.97 21.90 16.47
C ALA A 45 1.86 22.76 15.84
N GLN A 46 1.22 23.66 16.62
CA GLN A 46 0.25 24.64 16.10
C GLN A 46 0.90 25.88 15.45
N ASN A 47 2.23 25.97 15.47
CA ASN A 47 2.98 26.98 14.72
C ASN A 47 3.56 26.36 13.45
N ILE A 48 3.32 27.03 12.32
CA ILE A 48 3.78 26.63 10.98
C ILE A 48 5.29 26.40 10.89
N ASN A 49 6.08 27.07 11.72
CA ASN A 49 7.55 26.97 11.75
C ASN A 49 8.05 25.83 12.65
N THR A 50 7.18 25.19 13.43
CA THR A 50 7.52 24.09 14.31
C THR A 50 6.65 22.85 14.08
N PRO A 51 6.57 22.35 12.82
CA PRO A 51 5.70 21.23 12.47
C PRO A 51 6.18 19.90 13.08
N TRP A 52 5.26 18.95 13.22
CA TRP A 52 5.59 17.53 13.38
C TRP A 52 6.20 16.95 12.11
N LYS A 53 6.78 15.75 12.21
CA LYS A 53 7.50 15.09 11.12
C LYS A 53 6.71 14.01 10.40
N THR A 54 6.06 13.11 11.13
CA THR A 54 5.59 11.83 10.57
C THR A 54 4.08 11.62 10.68
N LEU A 55 3.55 10.74 9.81
CA LEU A 55 2.17 10.23 9.91
C LEU A 55 1.94 9.45 11.21
N SER A 56 2.98 8.79 11.73
CA SER A 56 2.91 8.06 13.00
C SER A 56 2.58 9.02 14.15
N ARG A 57 3.22 10.19 14.18
CA ARG A 57 2.94 11.21 15.19
C ARG A 57 1.51 11.74 15.11
N VAL A 58 1.00 12.00 13.90
CA VAL A 58 -0.40 12.39 13.70
C VAL A 58 -1.36 11.29 14.15
N SER A 59 -1.04 10.03 13.85
CA SER A 59 -1.87 8.89 14.25
C SER A 59 -1.92 8.72 15.76
N GLN A 60 -0.80 8.96 16.46
CA GLN A 60 -0.71 8.91 17.93
C GLN A 60 -1.61 9.94 18.62
N ILE A 61 -1.71 11.16 18.08
CA ILE A 61 -2.55 12.22 18.65
C ILE A 61 -4.00 12.13 18.18
N SER A 62 -4.33 11.19 17.28
CA SER A 62 -5.63 11.14 16.61
C SER A 62 -6.81 11.07 17.58
N SER A 63 -6.69 10.37 18.70
CA SER A 63 -7.74 10.25 19.72
C SER A 63 -7.99 11.53 20.52
N SER A 64 -7.04 12.48 20.47
CA SER A 64 -7.13 13.77 21.18
C SER A 64 -7.69 14.89 20.30
N LEU A 65 -7.86 14.66 18.99
CA LEU A 65 -8.41 15.64 18.07
C LEU A 65 -9.86 15.95 18.42
N GLN A 66 -10.22 17.23 18.34
CA GLN A 66 -11.54 17.75 18.61
C GLN A 66 -12.25 18.19 17.32
N PRO A 67 -13.60 18.22 17.29
CA PRO A 67 -14.34 18.81 16.19
C PRO A 67 -13.85 20.22 15.82
N GLY A 68 -13.56 20.44 14.55
CA GLY A 68 -13.01 21.69 14.01
C GLY A 68 -11.49 21.68 13.83
N ASP A 69 -10.75 20.76 14.47
CA ASP A 69 -9.29 20.69 14.34
C ASP A 69 -8.83 20.42 12.90
N GLN A 70 -7.64 20.90 12.57
CA GLN A 70 -7.02 20.73 11.25
C GLN A 70 -5.61 20.12 11.38
N ILE A 71 -5.28 19.17 10.51
CA ILE A 71 -3.93 18.68 10.28
C ILE A 71 -3.51 19.08 8.86
N LEU A 72 -2.50 19.93 8.74
CA LEU A 72 -2.02 20.44 7.46
C LEU A 72 -0.65 19.85 7.13
N PHE A 73 -0.56 19.15 5.99
CA PHE A 73 0.68 18.60 5.46
C PHE A 73 1.34 19.58 4.49
N LYS A 74 2.65 19.74 4.59
CA LYS A 74 3.37 20.69 3.74
C LYS A 74 3.37 20.24 2.28
N ARG A 75 3.00 21.14 1.37
CA ARG A 75 3.03 20.92 -0.07
C ARG A 75 4.45 20.61 -0.57
N GLY A 76 4.51 19.80 -1.63
CA GLY A 76 5.75 19.33 -2.24
C GLY A 76 6.48 18.23 -1.47
N GLU A 77 5.97 17.79 -0.31
CA GLU A 77 6.61 16.78 0.52
C GLU A 77 5.88 15.43 0.46
N VAL A 78 6.65 14.35 0.65
CA VAL A 78 6.18 12.97 0.64
C VAL A 78 6.22 12.40 2.05
N PHE A 79 5.12 11.80 2.47
CA PHE A 79 4.95 11.17 3.77
C PHE A 79 4.68 9.68 3.59
N THR A 80 5.66 8.85 3.92
CA THR A 80 5.54 7.39 3.81
C THR A 80 4.94 6.78 5.08
N GLY A 81 3.97 5.87 4.91
CA GLY A 81 3.41 5.07 6.00
C GLY A 81 1.89 5.07 6.03
N THR A 82 1.35 4.78 7.21
CA THR A 82 -0.10 4.71 7.45
C THR A 82 -0.55 5.89 8.30
N LEU A 83 -1.67 6.52 7.91
CA LEU A 83 -2.36 7.52 8.70
C LEU A 83 -3.62 6.89 9.32
N THR A 84 -3.62 6.67 10.62
CA THR A 84 -4.74 6.05 11.35
C THR A 84 -5.46 7.11 12.17
N ILE A 85 -6.73 7.35 11.86
CA ILE A 85 -7.56 8.35 12.55
C ILE A 85 -8.65 7.65 13.34
N SER A 86 -8.73 7.95 14.63
CA SER A 86 -9.71 7.37 15.56
C SER A 86 -10.73 8.38 16.09
N ALA A 87 -10.53 9.68 15.86
CA ALA A 87 -11.49 10.73 16.20
C ALA A 87 -12.41 11.07 15.02
N SER A 88 -13.51 11.74 15.32
CA SER A 88 -14.46 12.26 14.34
C SER A 88 -14.83 13.69 14.69
N GLY A 89 -15.04 14.51 13.64
CA GLY A 89 -15.63 15.83 13.82
C GLY A 89 -17.13 15.76 14.12
N SER A 90 -17.77 16.92 14.18
CA SER A 90 -19.21 17.05 14.33
C SER A 90 -19.81 17.82 13.15
N ALA A 91 -21.14 17.82 13.05
CA ALA A 91 -21.83 18.63 12.04
C ALA A 91 -21.41 20.11 12.17
N GLY A 92 -21.00 20.72 11.06
CA GLY A 92 -20.49 22.09 11.01
C GLY A 92 -19.05 22.28 11.49
N ASN A 93 -18.45 21.30 12.18
CA ASN A 93 -17.07 21.34 12.68
C ASN A 93 -16.34 20.02 12.36
N PRO A 94 -16.09 19.71 11.08
CA PRO A 94 -15.31 18.53 10.71
C PRO A 94 -13.87 18.64 11.22
N ILE A 95 -13.23 17.50 11.46
CA ILE A 95 -11.77 17.45 11.54
C ILE A 95 -11.24 17.44 10.10
N VAL A 96 -10.35 18.37 9.75
CA VAL A 96 -9.87 18.55 8.39
C VAL A 96 -8.43 18.06 8.25
N PHE A 97 -8.17 17.24 7.24
CA PHE A 97 -6.82 16.91 6.80
C PHE A 97 -6.57 17.62 5.48
N GLY A 98 -5.59 18.51 5.45
CA GLY A 98 -5.36 19.43 4.34
C GLY A 98 -3.89 19.64 4.05
N ALA A 99 -3.60 20.69 3.29
CA ALA A 99 -2.25 21.05 2.89
C ALA A 99 -1.96 22.53 3.13
N TYR A 100 -0.68 22.87 3.35
CA TYR A 100 -0.21 24.25 3.49
C TYR A 100 1.08 24.51 2.68
N GLY A 101 1.42 25.79 2.51
CA GLY A 101 2.57 26.23 1.71
C GLY A 101 2.24 26.30 0.22
N ASP A 102 3.28 26.21 -0.61
CA ASP A 102 3.20 26.32 -2.07
C ASP A 102 3.67 25.04 -2.78
N GLY A 103 3.29 24.87 -4.04
CA GLY A 103 3.68 23.74 -4.87
C GLY A 103 2.67 22.59 -4.93
N ASN A 104 3.14 21.41 -5.34
CA ASN A 104 2.31 20.22 -5.53
C ASN A 104 1.63 19.79 -4.22
N LEU A 105 0.50 19.10 -4.32
CA LEU A 105 -0.14 18.50 -3.15
C LEU A 105 0.83 17.55 -2.42
N PRO A 106 0.76 17.48 -1.07
CA PRO A 106 1.53 16.49 -0.32
C PRO A 106 1.13 15.07 -0.74
N GLU A 107 2.11 14.18 -0.87
CA GLU A 107 1.87 12.77 -1.18
C GLU A 107 1.90 11.94 0.11
N ILE A 108 0.80 11.28 0.44
CA ILE A 108 0.78 10.22 1.47
C ILE A 108 0.87 8.88 0.74
N THR A 109 1.93 8.11 1.01
CA THR A 109 2.27 6.95 0.18
C THR A 109 2.65 5.71 0.99
N GLY A 110 2.23 4.55 0.51
CA GLY A 110 2.70 3.25 1.00
C GLY A 110 3.91 2.72 0.21
N PHE A 111 4.35 3.44 -0.83
CA PHE A 111 5.49 3.03 -1.64
C PHE A 111 6.81 3.24 -0.90
N VAL A 112 7.73 2.31 -1.13
CA VAL A 112 9.13 2.42 -0.70
C VAL A 112 10.00 2.38 -1.96
N THR A 113 10.85 3.38 -2.13
CA THR A 113 11.83 3.37 -3.23
C THR A 113 12.95 2.39 -2.89
N LEU A 114 13.12 1.37 -3.72
CA LEU A 114 14.19 0.39 -3.54
C LEU A 114 15.50 0.87 -4.16
N SER A 115 16.58 0.67 -3.42
CA SER A 115 17.96 0.91 -3.84
C SER A 115 18.78 -0.39 -3.78
N GLY A 116 20.04 -0.35 -4.22
CA GLY A 116 20.97 -1.49 -4.08
C GLY A 116 20.70 -2.66 -5.03
N TRP A 117 20.14 -2.38 -6.21
CA TRP A 117 19.89 -3.39 -7.25
C TRP A 117 21.17 -4.11 -7.67
N GLN A 118 21.12 -5.45 -7.69
CA GLN A 118 22.21 -6.33 -8.13
C GLN A 118 21.75 -7.19 -9.31
N LEU A 119 22.65 -7.44 -10.26
CA LEU A 119 22.37 -8.36 -11.35
C LEU A 119 22.29 -9.79 -10.80
N LYS A 120 21.18 -10.48 -11.04
CA LYS A 120 21.03 -11.89 -10.68
C LYS A 120 21.55 -12.79 -11.79
N SER A 121 20.97 -12.65 -12.98
CA SER A 121 21.37 -13.38 -14.19
C SER A 121 20.66 -12.79 -15.42
N GLY A 122 21.31 -12.85 -16.58
CA GLY A 122 20.74 -12.36 -17.83
C GLY A 122 20.28 -10.90 -17.74
N ASN A 123 18.98 -10.66 -17.87
CA ASN A 123 18.35 -9.34 -17.78
C ASN A 123 17.58 -9.12 -16.46
N VAL A 124 17.77 -9.99 -15.47
CA VAL A 124 17.05 -9.95 -14.19
C VAL A 124 17.91 -9.30 -13.11
N TRP A 125 17.40 -8.23 -12.51
CA TRP A 125 18.00 -7.51 -11.41
C TRP A 125 17.18 -7.72 -10.14
N GLU A 126 17.81 -7.87 -8.97
CA GLU A 126 17.14 -8.02 -7.68
C GLU A 126 17.51 -6.91 -6.70
N ALA A 127 16.56 -6.50 -5.87
CA ALA A 127 16.78 -5.68 -4.68
C ALA A 127 16.02 -6.26 -3.48
N THR A 128 16.56 -6.05 -2.28
CA THR A 128 15.90 -6.40 -1.03
C THR A 128 14.80 -5.40 -0.72
N VAL A 129 13.61 -5.89 -0.41
CA VAL A 129 12.48 -5.10 0.09
C VAL A 129 12.61 -4.96 1.61
N PRO A 130 12.79 -3.74 2.15
CA PRO A 130 12.92 -3.53 3.59
C PRO A 130 11.71 -4.09 4.36
N GLY A 131 11.99 -4.81 5.46
CA GLY A 131 10.97 -5.47 6.28
C GLY A 131 10.33 -6.71 5.67
N GLY A 132 10.45 -6.89 4.35
CA GLY A 132 9.71 -7.91 3.62
C GLY A 132 8.20 -7.67 3.63
N LEU A 133 7.53 -8.14 2.59
CA LEU A 133 6.08 -8.19 2.49
C LEU A 133 5.63 -9.66 2.45
N SER A 134 4.51 -9.97 3.10
CA SER A 134 3.83 -11.25 2.93
C SER A 134 3.30 -11.41 1.50
N TYR A 135 2.89 -10.29 0.90
CA TYR A 135 2.43 -10.23 -0.48
C TYR A 135 2.72 -8.85 -1.09
N LEU A 136 3.36 -8.84 -2.25
CA LEU A 136 3.62 -7.61 -3.01
C LEU A 136 2.50 -7.42 -4.03
N ASN A 137 1.77 -6.30 -3.90
CA ASN A 137 0.61 -6.00 -4.74
C ASN A 137 1.00 -5.30 -6.05
N THR A 138 1.88 -4.32 -5.96
CA THR A 138 2.17 -3.41 -7.07
C THR A 138 3.62 -2.97 -7.05
N VAL A 139 4.17 -2.77 -8.23
CA VAL A 139 5.51 -2.24 -8.46
C VAL A 139 5.38 -1.16 -9.51
N THR A 140 6.00 -0.02 -9.25
CA THR A 140 6.11 1.06 -10.23
C THR A 140 7.58 1.23 -10.62
N VAL A 141 7.80 1.53 -11.90
CA VAL A 141 9.10 1.93 -12.42
C VAL A 141 8.89 3.27 -13.12
N ASN A 142 9.57 4.32 -12.63
CA ASN A 142 9.40 5.69 -13.11
C ASN A 142 7.94 6.16 -13.12
N GLY A 143 7.19 5.86 -12.05
CA GLY A 143 5.77 6.22 -11.92
C GLY A 143 4.79 5.34 -12.70
N ALA A 144 5.26 4.44 -13.57
CA ALA A 144 4.40 3.53 -14.31
C ALA A 144 4.27 2.18 -13.61
N ALA A 145 3.03 1.74 -13.35
CA ALA A 145 2.76 0.40 -12.82
C ALA A 145 3.26 -0.70 -13.76
N LYS A 146 3.83 -1.75 -13.18
CA LYS A 146 4.37 -2.91 -13.89
C LYS A 146 3.65 -4.18 -13.50
N THR A 147 3.59 -5.11 -14.44
CA THR A 147 2.92 -6.40 -14.26
C THR A 147 3.87 -7.43 -13.68
N VAL A 148 3.31 -8.32 -12.85
CA VAL A 148 4.02 -9.55 -12.47
C VAL A 148 4.33 -10.34 -13.73
N GLY A 149 5.56 -10.84 -13.83
CA GLY A 149 5.97 -11.67 -14.96
C GLY A 149 5.16 -12.95 -15.01
N ARG A 150 4.72 -13.33 -16.21
CA ARG A 150 3.86 -14.49 -16.43
C ARG A 150 4.25 -15.29 -17.65
N TYR A 151 4.01 -16.59 -17.56
CA TYR A 151 4.11 -17.53 -18.66
C TYR A 151 2.79 -18.30 -18.83
N PRO A 152 2.24 -18.35 -20.05
CA PRO A 152 2.60 -17.51 -21.19
C PRO A 152 2.25 -16.03 -20.98
N ASN A 153 2.85 -15.19 -21.82
CA ASN A 153 2.52 -13.78 -21.92
C ASN A 153 1.07 -13.55 -22.34
N VAL A 154 0.48 -12.43 -21.91
CA VAL A 154 -0.91 -12.06 -22.27
C VAL A 154 -1.14 -11.93 -23.78
N THR A 155 -0.07 -11.65 -24.53
CA THR A 155 -0.06 -11.54 -25.99
C THR A 155 0.01 -12.90 -26.71
N ALA A 156 0.27 -13.99 -25.99
CA ALA A 156 0.27 -15.32 -26.56
C ALA A 156 -1.17 -15.80 -26.89
N ALA A 157 -1.26 -16.92 -27.61
CA ALA A 157 -2.55 -17.54 -27.94
C ALA A 157 -3.43 -17.72 -26.69
N ASN A 158 -4.75 -17.61 -26.88
CA ASN A 158 -5.73 -17.69 -25.79
C ASN A 158 -5.45 -16.69 -24.65
N GLN A 159 -4.95 -15.49 -24.98
CA GLN A 159 -4.61 -14.43 -24.02
C GLN A 159 -3.61 -14.90 -22.94
N GLY A 160 -2.72 -15.80 -23.32
CA GLY A 160 -1.72 -16.40 -22.45
C GLY A 160 -2.23 -17.45 -21.48
N TYR A 161 -3.41 -18.04 -21.72
CA TYR A 161 -3.89 -19.20 -20.95
C TYR A 161 -3.51 -20.50 -21.64
N LEU A 162 -2.77 -21.35 -20.93
CA LEU A 162 -2.64 -22.79 -21.23
C LEU A 162 -3.88 -23.54 -20.72
N THR A 163 -4.07 -24.77 -21.17
CA THR A 163 -5.13 -25.67 -20.68
C THR A 163 -4.51 -26.99 -20.27
N TYR A 164 -4.85 -27.47 -19.08
CA TYR A 164 -4.24 -28.69 -18.54
C TYR A 164 -4.96 -29.98 -18.99
N ASP A 165 -4.16 -31.03 -19.20
CA ASP A 165 -4.56 -32.33 -19.74
C ASP A 165 -5.26 -33.19 -18.69
N SER A 166 -4.84 -33.09 -17.42
CA SER A 166 -5.46 -33.75 -16.26
C SER A 166 -5.20 -32.99 -14.95
N PHE A 167 -5.90 -33.40 -13.89
CA PHE A 167 -5.76 -32.83 -12.54
C PHE A 167 -6.01 -33.91 -11.48
N ASN A 168 -5.47 -33.71 -10.27
CA ASN A 168 -5.85 -34.48 -9.09
C ASN A 168 -6.48 -33.53 -8.07
N THR A 169 -7.78 -33.75 -7.81
CA THR A 169 -8.61 -32.95 -6.90
C THR A 169 -8.37 -31.44 -7.07
N ASN A 170 -7.82 -30.78 -6.06
CA ASN A 170 -7.44 -29.39 -6.06
C ASN A 170 -5.94 -29.18 -5.82
N VAL A 171 -5.11 -30.22 -5.87
CA VAL A 171 -3.69 -30.17 -5.44
C VAL A 171 -2.68 -30.30 -6.57
N SER A 172 -3.08 -30.76 -7.77
CA SER A 172 -2.17 -30.83 -8.90
C SER A 172 -2.85 -30.69 -10.26
N ILE A 173 -2.07 -30.29 -11.26
CA ILE A 173 -2.41 -30.36 -12.69
C ILE A 173 -1.27 -31.03 -13.45
N THR A 174 -1.60 -31.68 -14.57
CA THR A 174 -0.61 -32.20 -15.53
C THR A 174 -0.92 -31.64 -16.91
N ASP A 175 0.10 -31.14 -17.60
CA ASP A 175 0.01 -30.65 -18.97
C ASP A 175 1.33 -30.94 -19.69
N SER A 176 1.26 -31.61 -20.83
CA SER A 176 2.40 -31.90 -21.70
C SER A 176 3.26 -30.66 -22.03
N LYS A 177 2.65 -29.47 -22.07
CA LYS A 177 3.33 -28.19 -22.34
C LYS A 177 4.19 -27.67 -21.18
N LEU A 178 4.16 -28.32 -20.01
CA LEU A 178 5.01 -27.98 -18.87
C LEU A 178 6.41 -28.63 -18.93
N ALA A 179 6.67 -29.46 -19.94
CA ALA A 179 7.98 -30.08 -20.11
C ALA A 179 9.09 -29.03 -20.33
N GLY A 180 10.29 -29.30 -19.80
CA GLY A 180 11.50 -28.51 -20.08
C GLY A 180 11.75 -27.28 -19.19
N GLN A 181 10.80 -26.87 -18.34
CA GLN A 181 10.99 -25.80 -17.38
C GLN A 181 10.45 -26.20 -16.00
N ASN A 182 11.25 -25.97 -14.96
CA ASN A 182 10.80 -26.11 -13.57
C ASN A 182 10.23 -24.77 -13.08
N TRP A 183 8.99 -24.81 -12.59
CA TRP A 183 8.24 -23.66 -12.09
C TRP A 183 8.08 -23.63 -10.56
N THR A 184 8.83 -24.49 -9.86
CA THR A 184 8.75 -24.61 -8.40
C THR A 184 8.99 -23.28 -7.68
N GLY A 185 8.08 -22.94 -6.79
CA GLY A 185 8.02 -21.70 -6.04
C GLY A 185 7.77 -20.46 -6.90
N GLY A 186 7.23 -20.64 -8.11
CA GLY A 186 6.36 -19.67 -8.76
C GLY A 186 4.92 -19.81 -8.28
N GLN A 187 3.99 -19.15 -8.95
CA GLN A 187 2.56 -19.25 -8.68
C GLN A 187 1.82 -19.80 -9.88
N ILE A 188 0.95 -20.77 -9.66
CA ILE A 188 -0.07 -21.16 -10.63
C ILE A 188 -1.30 -20.28 -10.42
N VAL A 189 -1.81 -19.69 -11.50
CA VAL A 189 -3.10 -19.00 -11.54
C VAL A 189 -4.02 -19.80 -12.44
N MET A 190 -5.08 -20.39 -11.89
CA MET A 190 -5.90 -21.35 -12.63
C MET A 190 -7.40 -21.16 -12.39
N ARG A 191 -8.17 -21.40 -13.45
CA ARG A 191 -9.63 -21.51 -13.38
C ARG A 191 -9.98 -22.88 -12.80
N LYS A 192 -10.69 -22.89 -11.66
CA LYS A 192 -11.23 -24.11 -11.03
C LYS A 192 -12.67 -24.37 -11.49
N THR A 193 -13.47 -23.32 -11.57
CA THR A 193 -14.84 -23.30 -12.09
C THR A 193 -15.04 -22.06 -12.96
N ARG A 194 -16.26 -21.81 -13.45
CA ARG A 194 -16.58 -20.61 -14.25
C ARG A 194 -16.49 -19.30 -13.46
N TRP A 195 -16.47 -19.37 -12.13
CA TRP A 195 -16.50 -18.21 -11.23
C TRP A 195 -15.33 -18.16 -10.24
N ILE A 196 -14.38 -19.10 -10.32
CA ILE A 196 -13.21 -19.18 -9.42
C ILE A 196 -11.91 -19.18 -10.22
N ILE A 197 -11.04 -18.20 -9.92
CA ILE A 197 -9.64 -18.18 -10.32
C ILE A 197 -8.80 -18.24 -9.05
N ASP A 198 -8.14 -19.37 -8.84
CA ASP A 198 -7.23 -19.56 -7.72
C ASP A 198 -5.83 -19.12 -8.09
N ARG A 199 -5.11 -18.60 -7.10
CA ARG A 199 -3.68 -18.37 -7.14
C ARG A 199 -3.04 -19.17 -6.02
N SER A 200 -2.16 -20.08 -6.36
CA SER A 200 -1.47 -20.97 -5.42
C SER A 200 0.03 -20.99 -5.69
N GLU A 201 0.82 -21.10 -4.63
CA GLU A 201 2.25 -21.37 -4.76
C GLU A 201 2.47 -22.79 -5.27
N ILE A 202 3.37 -22.92 -6.23
CA ILE A 202 3.80 -24.22 -6.76
C ILE A 202 4.80 -24.82 -5.76
N SER A 203 4.40 -25.88 -5.07
CA SER A 203 5.22 -26.53 -4.05
C SER A 203 6.27 -27.46 -4.65
N SER A 204 5.95 -28.10 -5.78
CA SER A 204 6.88 -28.96 -6.52
C SER A 204 6.41 -29.19 -7.95
N GLN A 205 7.33 -29.68 -8.78
CA GLN A 205 7.02 -30.14 -10.12
C GLN A 205 7.76 -31.46 -10.40
N ASN A 206 7.05 -32.46 -10.94
CA ASN A 206 7.63 -33.71 -11.42
C ASN A 206 7.27 -33.87 -12.90
N GLY A 207 8.26 -33.71 -13.77
CA GLY A 207 8.06 -33.68 -15.22
C GLY A 207 7.02 -32.61 -15.60
N THR A 208 5.89 -33.07 -16.11
CA THR A 208 4.76 -32.24 -16.58
C THR A 208 3.68 -32.01 -15.53
N THR A 209 3.87 -32.50 -14.30
CA THR A 209 2.90 -32.37 -13.21
C THR A 209 3.37 -31.32 -12.21
N ILE A 210 2.54 -30.29 -12.00
CA ILE A 210 2.73 -29.24 -10.99
C ILE A 210 1.86 -29.57 -9.79
N ASN A 211 2.46 -29.61 -8.59
CA ASN A 211 1.76 -29.71 -7.32
C ASN A 211 1.74 -28.34 -6.63
N TYR A 212 0.63 -28.02 -5.96
CA TYR A 212 0.42 -26.72 -5.34
C TYR A 212 -0.50 -26.82 -4.12
N ASN A 213 -0.37 -25.85 -3.21
CA ASN A 213 -1.24 -25.73 -2.05
C ASN A 213 -2.49 -24.94 -2.44
N SER A 214 -3.64 -25.62 -2.56
CA SER A 214 -4.87 -24.99 -3.04
C SER A 214 -5.32 -23.84 -2.14
N ALA A 215 -5.60 -22.68 -2.75
CA ALA A 215 -6.17 -21.53 -2.03
C ALA A 215 -7.66 -21.71 -1.70
N SER A 216 -8.32 -22.65 -2.38
CA SER A 216 -9.74 -22.94 -2.19
C SER A 216 -10.03 -24.45 -2.13
N GLY A 217 -11.24 -24.81 -1.69
CA GLY A 217 -11.75 -26.17 -1.71
C GLY A 217 -12.22 -26.66 -3.09
N TYR A 218 -12.20 -25.81 -4.12
CA TYR A 218 -12.72 -26.18 -5.44
C TYR A 218 -11.73 -27.07 -6.22
N TRP A 219 -12.25 -28.15 -6.78
CA TRP A 219 -11.46 -29.05 -7.63
C TRP A 219 -11.12 -28.42 -8.98
N GLY A 220 -10.09 -28.96 -9.62
CA GLY A 220 -9.79 -28.67 -11.02
C GLY A 220 -10.87 -29.21 -11.97
N ALA A 221 -10.76 -28.80 -13.23
CA ALA A 221 -11.59 -29.25 -14.33
C ALA A 221 -10.73 -29.33 -15.60
N LYS A 222 -10.59 -30.54 -16.17
CA LYS A 222 -9.77 -30.77 -17.37
C LYS A 222 -10.11 -29.76 -18.48
N GLY A 223 -9.07 -29.24 -19.14
CA GLY A 223 -9.21 -28.26 -20.22
C GLY A 223 -9.43 -26.82 -19.76
N TYR A 224 -9.48 -26.55 -18.45
CA TYR A 224 -9.61 -25.18 -17.96
C TYR A 224 -8.29 -24.41 -18.04
N GLY A 225 -8.42 -23.09 -18.16
CA GLY A 225 -7.31 -22.18 -18.35
C GLY A 225 -6.42 -22.03 -17.11
N TYR A 226 -5.10 -22.05 -17.29
CA TYR A 226 -4.12 -21.64 -16.28
C TYR A 226 -2.96 -20.86 -16.91
N PHE A 227 -2.20 -20.15 -16.08
CA PHE A 227 -0.89 -19.61 -16.39
C PHE A 227 -0.02 -19.61 -15.14
N ILE A 228 1.29 -19.42 -15.31
CA ILE A 228 2.27 -19.36 -14.25
C ILE A 228 2.74 -17.91 -14.12
N GLN A 229 2.96 -17.44 -12.91
CA GLN A 229 3.49 -16.09 -12.66
C GLN A 229 4.44 -16.08 -11.47
N ASN A 230 5.00 -14.92 -11.16
CA ASN A 230 5.84 -14.71 -9.98
C ASN A 230 7.03 -15.67 -9.90
N HIS A 231 7.68 -15.93 -11.04
CA HIS A 231 8.85 -16.78 -11.15
C HIS A 231 9.92 -16.09 -11.99
N PRO A 232 11.23 -16.19 -11.65
CA PRO A 232 12.29 -15.54 -12.43
C PRO A 232 12.29 -15.93 -13.91
N SER A 233 11.99 -17.19 -14.24
CA SER A 233 11.92 -17.67 -15.63
C SER A 233 10.68 -17.17 -16.40
N ALA A 234 9.73 -16.51 -15.74
CA ALA A 234 8.57 -15.89 -16.38
C ALA A 234 8.81 -14.42 -16.74
N LEU A 235 10.04 -13.92 -16.57
CA LEU A 235 10.43 -12.55 -16.88
C LEU A 235 11.00 -12.45 -18.30
N ASP A 236 10.30 -11.78 -19.21
CA ASP A 236 10.79 -11.58 -20.58
C ASP A 236 10.40 -10.23 -21.23
N ILE A 237 9.55 -9.43 -20.58
CA ILE A 237 9.15 -8.07 -20.99
C ILE A 237 9.71 -7.01 -20.04
N GLU A 238 10.05 -5.85 -20.60
CA GLU A 238 10.60 -4.70 -19.85
C GLU A 238 9.74 -4.30 -18.64
N GLY A 239 10.35 -4.37 -17.46
CA GLY A 239 9.73 -3.98 -16.20
C GLY A 239 8.88 -5.06 -15.55
N GLU A 240 8.70 -6.24 -16.16
CA GLU A 240 8.06 -7.36 -15.47
C GLU A 240 8.82 -7.71 -14.19
N TRP A 241 8.08 -8.17 -13.19
CA TRP A 241 8.67 -8.44 -11.88
C TRP A 241 8.19 -9.74 -11.25
N TYR A 242 9.00 -10.27 -10.33
CA TYR A 242 8.59 -11.28 -9.36
C TYR A 242 9.03 -10.85 -7.97
N TYR A 243 8.35 -11.36 -6.95
CA TYR A 243 8.72 -11.15 -5.57
C TYR A 243 8.78 -12.47 -4.83
N LYS A 244 9.92 -12.75 -4.21
CA LYS A 244 10.17 -14.00 -3.49
C LYS A 244 11.18 -13.76 -2.37
N ASN A 245 10.88 -14.28 -1.18
CA ASN A 245 11.77 -14.27 -0.01
C ASN A 245 12.33 -12.87 0.32
N GLY A 246 11.48 -11.84 0.34
CA GLY A 246 11.91 -10.48 0.65
C GLY A 246 12.65 -9.77 -0.48
N LYS A 247 12.80 -10.39 -1.66
CA LYS A 247 13.48 -9.79 -2.82
C LYS A 247 12.51 -9.53 -3.95
N LEU A 248 12.60 -8.32 -4.51
CA LEU A 248 11.93 -7.94 -5.74
C LEU A 248 12.93 -8.12 -6.90
N GLY A 249 12.59 -8.97 -7.86
CA GLY A 249 13.29 -9.09 -9.14
C GLY A 249 12.56 -8.35 -10.24
N ILE A 250 13.29 -7.61 -11.08
CA ILE A 250 12.76 -6.88 -12.24
C ILE A 250 13.54 -7.30 -13.50
N TYR A 251 12.81 -7.46 -14.61
CA TYR A 251 13.39 -7.62 -15.93
C TYR A 251 13.74 -6.25 -16.54
N LYS A 252 14.97 -6.09 -16.98
CA LYS A 252 15.47 -4.88 -17.63
C LYS A 252 16.24 -5.24 -18.89
N ARG A 253 15.70 -4.90 -20.06
CA ARG A 253 16.38 -4.96 -21.35
C ARG A 253 17.43 -3.88 -21.39
N PHE A 254 18.68 -4.27 -21.63
CA PHE A 254 19.68 -3.32 -22.06
C PHE A 254 19.37 -2.93 -23.51
N SER A 255 19.15 -1.63 -23.75
CA SER A 255 19.21 -1.12 -25.12
C SER A 255 20.62 -1.41 -25.63
N LYS A 256 20.74 -2.23 -26.69
CA LYS A 256 21.98 -2.28 -27.46
C LYS A 256 22.19 -0.87 -28.00
N HIS A 257 23.08 -0.09 -27.40
CA HIS A 257 23.57 1.09 -28.08
C HIS A 257 24.17 0.64 -29.41
N GLN A 258 23.56 1.13 -30.48
CA GLN A 258 24.08 1.10 -31.83
C GLN A 258 25.44 1.79 -31.78
N HIS A 259 26.52 1.02 -31.68
CA HIS A 259 27.83 1.49 -32.06
C HIS A 259 27.80 1.68 -33.57
N LYS A 260 27.54 2.91 -33.99
CA LYS A 260 28.06 3.46 -35.24
C LYS A 260 29.36 4.16 -34.92
#